data_AF-R5H7P8-F1
#
_entry.id   AF-R5H7P8-F1
#
_cell.length_a   1.000
_cell.length_b   1.000
_cell.length_c   1.000
_cell.angle_alpha   90.00
_cell.angle_beta   90.00
_cell.angle_gamma   90.00
#
_symmetry.space_group_name_H-M   'P 1'
#
loop_
_entity.id
_entity.type
_entity.pdbx_description
1 polymer ?
#
loop_
_entity_poly.entity_id
_entity_poly.type
_entity_poly.pdbx_seq_one_letter_code
_entity_poly.pdbx_strand_id
1 'polypeptide(L)'
;MDFLKSLPLNIDVDVDSEKYRLVHAADRELYGRYKKMYTSEAEFAVWSREALDFMRRTVTNYVFGHTMTGMLMERSPMRVIFKGNLIGIDCGCAVIPNSLNHQILGSQGGRLACIRLEDKKCFYSDEEVKPAVIRSRKHGIITMGA
;
A
#
# COMPACT_ATOMS: atom_id res chain seq x y z
N MET A 1 -5.69 15.59 19.59
CA MET A 1 -4.42 14.83 19.53
C MET A 1 -4.61 13.35 19.83
N ASP A 2 -5.71 12.97 20.49
CA ASP A 2 -5.90 11.58 20.95
C ASP A 2 -6.10 10.59 19.80
N PHE A 3 -6.73 11.02 18.70
CA PHE A 3 -6.86 10.21 17.49
C PHE A 3 -5.49 9.74 16.97
N LEU A 4 -4.57 10.66 16.67
CA LEU A 4 -3.24 10.31 16.13
C LEU A 4 -2.43 9.41 17.06
N LYS A 5 -2.53 9.62 18.37
CA LYS A 5 -1.84 8.80 19.38
C LYS A 5 -2.43 7.39 19.51
N SER A 6 -3.70 7.21 19.10
CA SER A 6 -4.40 5.93 19.18
C SER A 6 -4.13 5.01 17.99
N LEU A 7 -3.54 5.53 16.90
CA LEU A 7 -3.30 4.75 15.68
C LEU A 7 -2.24 3.66 15.92
N PRO A 8 -2.49 2.41 15.49
CA PRO A 8 -1.52 1.35 15.61
C PRO A 8 -0.36 1.55 14.62
N LEU A 9 0.85 1.14 15.00
CA LEU A 9 2.04 1.21 14.13
C LEU A 9 2.02 0.14 13.03
N ASN A 10 1.40 -1.01 13.32
CA ASN A 10 1.18 -2.11 12.38
C ASN A 10 -0.29 -2.53 12.46
N ILE A 11 -0.87 -2.97 11.34
CA ILE A 11 -2.19 -3.61 11.31
C ILE A 11 -2.04 -4.96 10.62
N ASP A 12 -2.46 -6.03 11.29
CA ASP A 12 -2.52 -7.36 10.69
C ASP A 12 -3.91 -7.60 10.10
N VAL A 13 -3.97 -8.10 8.87
CA VAL A 13 -5.21 -8.37 8.13
C VAL A 13 -5.14 -9.76 7.52
N ASP A 14 -6.17 -10.55 7.77
CA ASP A 14 -6.37 -11.86 7.15
C ASP A 14 -7.41 -11.71 6.02
N VAL A 15 -7.04 -12.10 4.80
CA VAL A 15 -7.92 -12.08 3.62
C VAL A 15 -7.86 -13.46 2.97
N ASP A 16 -8.97 -14.19 3.02
CA ASP A 16 -9.05 -15.60 2.65
C ASP A 16 -7.96 -16.44 3.34
N SER A 17 -7.04 -17.03 2.57
CA SER A 17 -5.92 -17.83 3.08
C SER A 17 -4.61 -17.05 3.19
N GLU A 18 -4.60 -15.75 2.88
CA GLU A 18 -3.40 -14.92 2.90
C GLU A 18 -3.42 -13.91 4.06
N LYS A 19 -2.27 -13.78 4.72
CA LYS A 19 -2.06 -12.82 5.80
C LYS A 19 -1.23 -11.66 5.33
N TYR A 20 -1.61 -10.44 5.71
CA TYR A 20 -0.87 -9.22 5.42
C TYR A 20 -0.60 -8.43 6.68
N ARG A 21 0.56 -7.79 6.70
CA ARG A 21 0.90 -6.77 7.68
C ARG A 21 0.99 -5.41 6.99
N LEU A 22 0.10 -4.51 7.35
CA LEU A 22 0.09 -3.13 6.87
C LEU A 22 1.03 -2.31 7.76
N VAL A 23 1.99 -1.63 7.14
CA VAL A 23 2.97 -0.77 7.81
C VAL A 23 3.07 0.56 7.08
N HIS A 24 3.37 1.66 7.79
CA HIS A 24 3.58 2.93 7.09
C HIS A 24 4.90 2.91 6.29
N ALA A 25 6.03 2.72 6.98
CA ALA A 25 7.35 2.62 6.38
C ALA A 25 8.04 1.29 6.72
N ALA A 26 7.97 0.87 7.98
CA ALA A 26 8.63 -0.33 8.48
C ALA A 26 7.80 -1.08 9.51
N ASP A 27 8.01 -2.40 9.58
CA ASP A 27 7.42 -3.25 10.63
C ASP A 27 8.07 -2.93 11.98
N ARG A 28 7.27 -2.45 12.96
CA ARG A 28 7.76 -2.09 14.29
C ARG A 28 8.57 -3.21 14.98
N GLU A 29 8.29 -4.48 14.70
CA GLU A 29 8.98 -5.63 15.29
C GLU A 29 10.47 -5.67 14.90
N LEU A 30 10.86 -4.95 13.84
CA LEU A 30 12.24 -4.81 13.40
C LEU A 30 13.01 -3.73 14.18
N TYR A 31 12.36 -2.90 15.02
CA TYR A 31 13.01 -1.77 15.68
C TYR A 31 14.28 -2.15 16.43
N GLY A 32 14.30 -3.31 17.11
CA GLY A 32 15.47 -3.77 17.86
C GLY A 32 16.75 -3.85 17.00
N ARG A 33 16.62 -4.11 15.68
CA ARG A 33 17.73 -4.12 14.71
C ARG A 33 18.20 -2.71 14.35
N TYR A 34 17.32 -1.73 14.41
CA TYR A 34 17.56 -0.35 13.95
C TYR A 34 17.60 0.68 15.09
N LYS A 35 17.54 0.27 16.37
CA LYS A 35 17.46 1.15 17.54
C LYS A 35 18.55 2.23 17.65
N LYS A 36 19.69 2.05 16.99
CA LYS A 36 20.79 3.04 16.97
C LYS A 36 20.52 4.20 16.00
N MET A 37 19.59 4.04 15.06
CA MET A 37 19.27 5.00 14.00
C MET A 37 17.99 5.79 14.29
N TYR A 38 17.17 5.36 15.26
CA TYR A 38 15.88 5.97 15.57
C TYR A 38 15.66 6.09 17.08
N THR A 39 15.05 7.18 17.50
CA THR A 39 14.79 7.52 18.90
C THR A 39 13.64 6.72 19.52
N SER A 40 12.74 6.17 18.70
CA SER A 40 11.60 5.37 19.16
C SER A 40 11.12 4.37 18.12
N GLU A 41 10.34 3.38 18.56
CA GLU A 41 9.62 2.45 17.66
C GLU A 41 8.69 3.19 16.69
N ALA A 42 8.01 4.23 17.17
CA ALA A 42 7.09 5.01 16.36
C ALA A 42 7.83 5.75 15.25
N GLU A 43 8.93 6.44 15.58
CA GLU A 43 9.77 7.11 14.59
C GLU A 43 10.29 6.11 13.56
N PHE A 44 10.79 4.95 14.00
CA PHE A 44 11.27 3.90 13.11
C PHE A 44 10.17 3.40 12.15
N ALA A 45 9.00 3.06 12.68
CA ALA A 45 7.89 2.51 11.90
C ALA A 45 7.37 3.49 10.83
N VAL A 46 7.52 4.80 11.06
CA VAL A 46 7.05 5.84 10.13
C VAL A 46 8.13 6.45 9.22
N TRP A 47 9.41 6.34 9.56
CA TRP A 47 10.49 7.00 8.79
C TRP A 47 11.49 6.06 8.13
N SER A 48 11.58 4.79 8.51
CA SER A 48 12.64 3.94 7.98
C SER A 48 12.42 3.53 6.53
N ARG A 49 13.45 3.73 5.69
CA ARG A 49 13.52 3.22 4.31
C ARG A 49 14.41 1.99 4.23
N GLU A 50 15.36 1.89 5.15
CA GLU A 50 16.37 0.86 5.29
C GLU A 50 15.76 -0.50 5.67
N ALA A 51 14.64 -0.50 6.38
CA ALA A 51 13.93 -1.71 6.78
C ALA A 51 13.39 -2.52 5.58
N LEU A 52 13.12 -1.86 4.44
CA LEU A 52 12.57 -2.52 3.24
C LEU A 52 13.47 -3.67 2.74
N ASP A 53 14.81 -3.52 2.86
CA ASP A 53 15.75 -4.58 2.45
C ASP A 53 15.66 -5.83 3.34
N PHE A 54 15.35 -5.65 4.62
CA PHE A 54 15.15 -6.77 5.52
C PHE A 54 13.75 -7.37 5.34
N MET A 55 12.71 -6.52 5.27
CA MET A 55 11.32 -6.94 5.10
C MET A 55 11.14 -7.82 3.86
N ARG A 56 11.77 -7.49 2.73
CA ARG A 56 11.70 -8.31 1.50
C ARG A 56 12.28 -9.73 1.61
N ARG A 57 12.99 -10.05 2.70
CA ARG A 57 13.59 -11.36 2.98
C ARG A 57 12.82 -12.16 4.04
N THR A 58 11.74 -11.59 4.57
CA THR A 58 10.87 -12.28 5.53
C THR A 58 9.78 -13.08 4.79
N VAL A 59 9.06 -13.92 5.54
CA VAL A 59 7.88 -14.66 5.03
C VAL A 59 6.59 -13.85 5.13
N THR A 60 6.61 -12.67 5.76
CA THR A 60 5.43 -11.83 5.99
C THR A 60 5.06 -11.08 4.72
N ASN A 61 3.80 -11.12 4.28
CA ASN A 61 3.36 -10.25 3.20
C ASN A 61 3.11 -8.84 3.74
N TYR A 62 3.82 -7.85 3.21
CA TYR A 62 3.69 -6.46 3.63
C TYR A 62 2.94 -5.63 2.61
N VAL A 63 2.07 -4.75 3.12
CA VAL A 63 1.55 -3.61 2.35
C VAL A 63 2.13 -2.35 3.00
N PHE A 64 2.82 -1.53 2.22
CA PHE A 64 3.54 -0.38 2.75
C PHE A 64 3.40 0.87 1.89
N GLY A 65 3.59 2.04 2.53
CA GLY A 65 3.66 3.34 1.89
C GLY A 65 5.04 3.99 2.11
N HIS A 66 5.05 5.30 2.37
CA HIS A 66 6.23 6.11 2.73
C HIS A 66 7.31 6.25 1.65
N THR A 67 7.87 5.13 1.21
CA THR A 67 8.76 5.09 0.05
C THR A 67 7.92 4.99 -1.20
N MET A 68 7.76 6.15 -1.84
CA MET A 68 7.07 6.28 -3.12
C MET A 68 7.53 5.23 -4.13
N THR A 69 6.58 4.66 -4.86
CA THR A 69 6.85 3.59 -5.83
C THR A 69 7.81 4.05 -6.94
N GLY A 70 7.77 5.33 -7.32
CA GLY A 70 8.71 5.91 -8.30
C GLY A 70 10.17 5.94 -7.84
N MET A 71 10.44 5.82 -6.53
CA MET A 71 11.81 5.66 -5.98
C MET A 71 12.27 4.20 -6.01
N LEU A 72 11.35 3.25 -6.15
CA LEU A 72 11.62 1.82 -6.14
C LEU A 72 11.65 1.22 -7.55
N MET A 73 10.84 1.78 -8.44
CA MET A 73 10.74 1.40 -9.84
C MET A 73 10.20 2.58 -10.65
N GLU A 74 10.97 3.04 -11.62
CA GLU A 74 10.62 4.16 -12.48
C GLU A 74 9.45 3.78 -13.41
N ARG A 75 8.27 4.37 -13.19
CA ARG A 75 7.06 4.19 -14.02
C ARG A 75 6.19 5.45 -13.99
N SER A 76 5.65 5.84 -15.14
CA SER A 76 4.75 6.98 -15.29
C SER A 76 3.41 6.56 -15.92
N PRO A 77 2.24 6.85 -15.29
CA PRO A 77 2.09 7.34 -13.92
C PRO A 77 2.62 6.32 -12.89
N MET A 78 2.95 6.77 -11.67
CA MET A 78 3.36 5.89 -10.56
C MET A 78 2.28 4.84 -10.25
N ARG A 79 2.66 3.57 -10.02
CA ARG A 79 1.70 2.46 -9.87
C ARG A 79 2.03 1.60 -8.66
N VAL A 80 1.03 0.90 -8.13
CA VAL A 80 1.21 -0.12 -7.11
C VAL A 80 2.24 -1.13 -7.62
N ILE A 81 3.19 -1.47 -6.76
CA ILE A 81 4.25 -2.43 -7.10
C ILE A 81 4.07 -3.71 -6.29
N PHE A 82 4.33 -4.83 -6.94
CA PHE A 82 4.40 -6.15 -6.33
C PHE A 82 5.84 -6.65 -6.49
N LYS A 83 6.55 -6.88 -5.37
CA LYS A 83 7.93 -7.35 -5.37
C LYS A 83 8.14 -8.39 -4.29
N GLY A 84 7.99 -9.66 -4.65
CA GLY A 84 8.01 -10.76 -3.69
C GLY A 84 6.87 -10.59 -2.68
N ASN A 85 7.22 -10.58 -1.40
CA ASN A 85 6.28 -10.37 -0.29
C ASN A 85 5.93 -8.88 -0.04
N LEU A 86 6.43 -7.94 -0.85
CA LEU A 86 6.16 -6.52 -0.68
C LEU A 86 5.13 -5.98 -1.68
N ILE A 87 4.16 -5.23 -1.18
CA ILE A 87 3.15 -4.48 -1.95
C ILE A 87 3.30 -2.99 -1.61
N GLY A 88 3.86 -2.20 -2.52
CA GLY A 88 4.03 -0.76 -2.32
C GLY A 88 2.86 0.02 -2.91
N ILE A 89 2.17 0.82 -2.09
CA ILE A 89 0.95 1.55 -2.49
C ILE A 89 1.11 3.07 -2.56
N ASP A 90 2.23 3.62 -2.10
CA ASP A 90 2.49 5.05 -2.19
C ASP A 90 2.86 5.46 -3.62
N CYS A 91 1.82 5.78 -4.41
CA CYS A 91 1.96 6.24 -5.79
C CYS A 91 2.14 7.76 -5.88
N GLY A 92 2.57 8.42 -4.80
CA GLY A 92 2.99 9.82 -4.84
C GLY A 92 1.87 10.81 -5.08
N CYS A 93 0.66 10.61 -4.53
CA CYS A 93 -0.48 11.50 -4.75
C CYS A 93 -0.20 12.98 -4.40
N ALA A 94 0.71 13.22 -3.45
CA ALA A 94 1.13 14.56 -3.03
C ALA A 94 2.24 15.17 -3.89
N VAL A 95 2.79 14.42 -4.87
CA VAL A 95 3.82 14.94 -5.76
C VAL A 95 3.20 15.83 -6.82
N ILE A 96 3.45 17.12 -6.67
CA ILE A 96 3.01 18.16 -7.59
C ILE A 96 4.04 18.29 -8.72
N PRO A 97 3.61 18.18 -10.00
CA PRO A 97 4.48 18.45 -11.14
C PRO A 97 5.16 19.82 -11.02
N ASN A 98 6.45 19.89 -11.37
CA ASN A 98 7.24 21.14 -11.37
C ASN A 98 7.47 21.80 -9.99
N SER A 99 7.29 21.07 -8.87
CA SER A 99 7.70 21.54 -7.54
C SER A 99 9.22 21.35 -7.31
N LEU A 100 9.83 22.28 -6.55
CA LEU A 100 11.28 22.44 -6.35
C LEU A 100 12.05 21.18 -5.88
N ASN A 101 11.36 20.17 -5.33
CA ASN A 101 11.97 18.96 -4.78
C ASN A 101 11.89 17.71 -5.68
N HIS A 102 11.22 17.77 -6.85
CA HIS A 102 10.94 16.55 -7.61
C HIS A 102 10.91 16.75 -9.15
N GLN A 103 12.02 17.17 -9.76
CA GLN A 103 12.12 17.10 -11.23
C GLN A 103 12.03 15.64 -11.75
N ILE A 104 12.55 14.66 -10.99
CA ILE A 104 12.56 13.23 -11.40
C ILE A 104 11.26 12.48 -11.01
N LEU A 105 10.67 12.76 -9.84
CA LEU A 105 9.41 12.09 -9.43
C LEU A 105 8.17 12.85 -9.90
N GLY A 106 8.25 14.17 -10.10
CA GLY A 106 7.16 15.00 -10.61
C GLY A 106 6.84 14.70 -12.06
N SER A 107 7.84 14.29 -12.87
CA SER A 107 7.64 13.82 -14.24
C SER A 107 7.01 12.43 -14.32
N GLN A 108 7.04 11.66 -13.24
CA GLN A 108 6.44 10.32 -13.16
C GLN A 108 4.94 10.33 -12.88
N GLY A 109 4.29 11.49 -12.65
CA GLY A 109 2.84 11.58 -12.48
C GLY A 109 2.31 10.84 -11.24
N GLY A 110 2.21 11.58 -10.14
CA GLY A 110 1.68 11.06 -8.87
C GLY A 110 0.17 10.87 -8.87
N ARG A 111 -0.30 9.88 -8.10
CA ARG A 111 -1.72 9.56 -7.95
C ARG A 111 -2.02 8.83 -6.64
N LEU A 112 -3.26 8.92 -6.18
CA LEU A 112 -3.71 8.11 -5.04
C LEU A 112 -4.02 6.71 -5.55
N ALA A 113 -3.54 5.70 -4.83
CA ALA A 113 -3.80 4.31 -5.14
C ALA A 113 -4.38 3.58 -3.94
N CYS A 114 -5.21 2.58 -4.22
CA CYS A 114 -5.55 1.56 -3.25
C CYS A 114 -5.53 0.17 -3.92
N ILE A 115 -5.41 -0.86 -3.09
CA ILE A 115 -5.44 -2.25 -3.51
C ILE A 115 -6.57 -2.95 -2.76
N ARG A 116 -7.35 -3.74 -3.48
CA ARG A 116 -8.23 -4.74 -2.88
C ARG A 116 -7.46 -6.05 -2.76
N LEU A 117 -7.34 -6.58 -1.56
CA LEU A 117 -6.41 -7.66 -1.27
C LEU A 117 -6.90 -9.02 -1.77
N GLU A 118 -8.22 -9.21 -1.81
CA GLU A 118 -8.94 -10.41 -2.24
C GLU A 118 -8.56 -10.83 -3.68
N ASP A 119 -8.48 -9.86 -4.59
CA ASP A 119 -8.21 -10.10 -6.01
C ASP A 119 -6.99 -9.34 -6.54
N LYS A 120 -6.23 -8.70 -5.65
CA LYS A 120 -5.06 -7.86 -5.96
C LYS A 120 -5.35 -6.73 -6.94
N LYS A 121 -6.62 -6.36 -7.10
CA LYS A 121 -7.02 -5.30 -8.01
C LYS A 121 -6.57 -3.95 -7.46
N CYS A 122 -5.82 -3.23 -8.28
CA CYS A 122 -5.38 -1.88 -7.99
C CYS A 122 -6.39 -0.88 -8.54
N PHE A 123 -6.63 0.19 -7.80
CA PHE A 123 -7.47 1.31 -8.20
C PHE A 123 -6.67 2.59 -8.03
N TYR A 124 -6.88 3.53 -8.94
CA TYR A 124 -6.17 4.80 -8.94
C TYR A 124 -7.14 5.96 -9.11
N SER A 125 -6.86 7.09 -8.47
CA SER A 125 -7.74 8.25 -8.48
C SER A 125 -7.92 8.90 -9.85
N ASP A 126 -7.01 8.65 -10.79
CA ASP A 126 -7.02 9.17 -12.15
C ASP A 126 -7.65 8.21 -13.17
N GLU A 127 -8.08 7.00 -12.74
CA GLU A 127 -8.73 6.05 -13.63
C GLU A 127 -10.22 6.39 -13.82
N GLU A 128 -10.67 6.37 -15.08
CA GLU A 128 -12.09 6.47 -15.40
C GLU A 128 -12.87 5.33 -14.75
N VAL A 129 -13.91 5.67 -13.99
CA VAL A 129 -14.82 4.69 -13.41
C VAL A 129 -15.65 4.07 -14.53
N LYS A 130 -15.24 2.89 -14.99
CA LYS A 130 -16.11 2.07 -15.86
C LYS A 130 -17.36 1.69 -15.06
N PRO A 131 -18.58 1.94 -15.58
CA PRO A 131 -19.81 1.60 -14.86
C PRO A 131 -19.78 0.11 -14.49
N ALA A 132 -20.11 -0.18 -13.23
CA ALA A 132 -20.14 -1.55 -12.75
C ALA A 132 -21.13 -2.36 -13.60
N VAL A 133 -20.64 -3.34 -14.35
CA VAL A 133 -21.49 -4.33 -14.98
C VAL A 133 -22.01 -5.24 -13.87
N ILE A 134 -23.17 -4.90 -13.30
CA ILE A 134 -23.88 -5.77 -12.36
C ILE A 134 -24.36 -6.97 -13.17
N ARG A 135 -23.55 -8.02 -13.23
CA ARG A 135 -24.01 -9.32 -13.72
C ARG A 135 -24.90 -9.92 -12.65
N SER A 136 -26.21 -9.69 -12.77
CA SER A 136 -27.22 -10.49 -12.09
C SER A 136 -26.92 -11.96 -12.39
N ARG A 137 -26.52 -12.71 -11.35
CA ARG A 137 -26.53 -14.18 -11.41
C ARG A 137 -28.00 -14.57 -11.46
N LYS A 138 -28.58 -14.65 -12.66
CA LYS A 138 -29.82 -15.40 -12.89
C LYS A 138 -29.53 -16.87 -12.53
N HIS A 139 -29.76 -17.23 -11.26
CA HIS A 139 -29.96 -18.62 -10.90
C HIS A 139 -31.33 -19.04 -11.41
N GLY A 140 -31.36 -20.26 -11.94
CA GLY A 140 -32.46 -20.83 -12.69
C GLY A 140 -33.76 -21.00 -11.89
N ILE A 141 -34.78 -21.26 -12.69
CA ILE A 141 -36.18 -21.59 -12.42
C ILE A 141 -36.36 -22.55 -11.24
N ILE A 142 -37.30 -22.24 -10.33
CA ILE A 142 -38.20 -23.21 -9.68
C ILE A 142 -39.60 -22.56 -9.55
N THR A 143 -40.60 -23.20 -10.16
CA THR A 143 -42.06 -23.01 -10.02
C THR A 143 -42.55 -23.24 -8.59
N MET A 144 -43.55 -22.48 -8.12
CA MET A 144 -44.57 -22.92 -7.14
C MET A 144 -45.77 -21.92 -7.11
N GLY A 145 -46.98 -22.44 -7.39
CA GLY A 145 -48.35 -22.06 -6.91
C GLY A 145 -48.81 -20.59 -6.90
N ALA A 146 -50.05 -20.25 -7.26
CA ALA A 146 -51.30 -21.01 -7.34
C ALA A 146 -52.14 -20.60 -8.57
#